data_AF-A0A7K3RRD8-F1
#
_entry.id   AF-A0A7K3RRD8-F1
#
_cell.length_a   1.000
_cell.length_b   1.000
_cell.length_c   1.000
_cell.angle_alpha   90.00
_cell.angle_beta   90.00
_cell.angle_gamma   90.00
#
_symmetry.space_group_name_H-M   'P 1'
#
loop_
_entity.id
_entity.type
_entity.pdbx_description
1 polymer ?
#
loop_
_entity_poly.entity_id
_entity_poly.type
_entity_poly.pdbx_seq_one_letter_code
_entity_poly.pdbx_strand_id
1 'polypeptide(L)'
;RTARRAGRVRRVLLVGEASGVDRAAELLTSRTDHDFSLVAAIPVGAARLELEGVQVPGRLASCPADDDVPTVLGGVYAHGADLVLVAPGPQLTGDRLRRL
;
A
#
# COMPACT_ATOMS: atom_id res chain seq x y z
N ARG A 1 27.42 21.06 5.82
CA ARG A 1 26.35 20.52 6.68
C ARG A 1 25.02 20.88 6.03
N THR A 2 24.50 20.02 5.15
CA THR A 2 23.24 20.24 4.45
C THR A 2 22.10 20.02 5.43
N ALA A 3 21.29 21.04 5.65
CA ALA A 3 20.10 20.95 6.50
C ALA A 3 19.13 19.96 5.83
N ARG A 4 18.98 18.78 6.42
CA ARG A 4 17.90 17.85 6.08
C ARG A 4 16.61 18.60 6.36
N ARG A 5 15.94 19.05 5.31
CA ARG A 5 14.57 19.59 5.39
C ARG A 5 13.79 18.49 6.09
N ALA A 6 13.39 18.71 7.33
CA ALA A 6 12.58 17.75 8.08
C ALA A 6 11.22 17.71 7.38
N GLY A 7 11.14 16.93 6.29
CA GLY A 7 9.91 16.68 5.57
C GLY A 7 8.97 15.97 6.51
N ARG A 8 7.71 16.40 6.53
CA ARG A 8 6.66 15.69 7.27
C ARG A 8 6.61 14.26 6.74
N VAL A 9 6.78 13.28 7.64
CA VAL A 9 6.66 11.86 7.31
C VAL A 9 5.27 11.62 6.71
N ARG A 10 5.23 11.13 5.47
CA ARG A 10 4.02 10.76 4.74
C ARG A 10 3.64 9.33 5.10
N ARG A 11 2.42 9.16 5.59
CA ARG A 11 1.83 7.86 5.97
C ARG A 11 1.34 7.16 4.71
N VAL A 12 1.78 5.93 4.50
CA VAL A 12 1.58 5.19 3.25
C VAL A 12 0.72 3.95 3.49
N LEU A 13 -0.29 3.77 2.63
CA LEU A 13 -1.03 2.53 2.46
C LEU A 13 -0.52 1.82 1.21
N LEU A 14 -0.18 0.53 1.31
CA LEU A 14 0.17 -0.28 0.13
C LEU A 14 -1.06 -1.00 -0.42
N VAL A 15 -1.18 -1.05 -1.75
CA VAL A 15 -2.16 -1.89 -2.45
C VAL A 15 -1.43 -2.75 -3.46
N GLY A 16 -1.67 -4.05 -3.46
CA GLY A 16 -0.97 -4.93 -4.40
C GLY A 16 -1.14 -6.41 -4.07
N GLU A 17 -0.69 -7.27 -4.97
CA GLU A 17 -0.53 -8.69 -4.64
C GLU A 17 0.52 -8.88 -3.55
N ALA A 18 0.43 -9.98 -2.80
CA ALA A 18 1.24 -10.18 -1.61
C ALA A 18 2.74 -10.02 -1.86
N SER A 19 3.28 -10.68 -2.89
CA SER A 19 4.70 -10.57 -3.25
C SER A 19 5.13 -9.14 -3.60
N GLY A 20 4.26 -8.37 -4.25
CA GLY A 20 4.53 -6.97 -4.59
C GLY A 20 4.50 -6.06 -3.37
N VAL A 21 3.54 -6.28 -2.47
CA VAL A 21 3.40 -5.55 -1.20
C VAL A 21 4.58 -5.86 -0.27
N ASP A 22 4.95 -7.13 -0.12
CA ASP A 22 6.08 -7.56 0.70
C ASP A 22 7.37 -6.89 0.21
N ARG A 23 7.60 -6.94 -1.11
CA ARG A 23 8.77 -6.29 -1.73
C ARG A 23 8.78 -4.77 -1.55
N ALA A 24 7.63 -4.12 -1.69
CA ALA A 24 7.51 -2.67 -1.49
C ALA A 24 7.76 -2.28 -0.03
N ALA A 25 7.25 -3.07 0.92
CA ALA A 25 7.47 -2.87 2.34
C ALA A 25 8.97 -3.03 2.70
N GLU A 26 9.65 -4.05 2.18
CA GLU A 26 11.11 -4.19 2.33
C GLU A 26 11.88 -2.98 1.79
N LEU A 27 11.46 -2.44 0.64
CA LEU A 27 12.09 -1.25 0.07
C LEU A 27 11.88 -0.01 0.93
N LEU A 28 10.71 0.09 1.57
CA LEU A 28 10.37 1.19 2.49
C LEU A 28 11.05 1.06 3.87
N THR A 29 11.42 -0.15 4.28
CA THR A 29 12.10 -0.37 5.57
C THR A 29 13.62 -0.39 5.42
N SER A 30 14.13 -0.81 4.26
CA SER A 30 15.59 -0.88 3.99
C SER A 30 16.26 0.48 3.84
N ARG A 31 15.53 1.54 3.49
CA ARG A 31 16.08 2.88 3.31
C ARG A 31 15.48 3.88 4.28
N THR A 32 16.28 4.31 5.25
CA THR A 32 15.86 5.32 6.24
C THR A 32 15.95 6.75 5.73
N ASP A 33 16.39 6.96 4.47
CA ASP A 33 16.56 8.29 3.87
C ASP A 33 15.34 8.81 3.10
N HIS A 34 14.15 8.27 3.39
CA HIS A 34 12.90 8.74 2.82
C HIS A 34 11.89 9.13 3.89
N ASP A 35 10.99 10.04 3.53
CA ASP A 35 9.95 10.54 4.42
C ASP A 35 8.66 9.69 4.32
N PHE A 36 8.75 8.38 4.04
CA PHE A 36 7.60 7.47 3.97
C PHE A 36 7.53 6.55 5.19
N SER A 37 6.32 6.35 5.72
CA SER A 37 6.04 5.41 6.81
C SER A 37 4.85 4.53 6.42
N LEU A 38 5.08 3.22 6.33
CA LEU A 38 4.03 2.24 6.06
C LEU A 38 3.07 2.14 7.26
N VAL A 39 1.78 2.36 7.04
CA VAL A 39 0.75 2.29 8.11
C VAL A 39 -0.20 1.10 7.98
N ALA A 40 -0.43 0.60 6.76
CA ALA A 40 -1.29 -0.54 6.47
C ALA A 40 -1.06 -1.05 5.04
N ALA A 41 -1.65 -2.21 4.72
CA ALA A 41 -1.67 -2.76 3.37
C ALA A 41 -3.02 -3.40 3.03
N ILE A 42 -3.45 -3.28 1.78
CA ILE A 42 -4.63 -3.95 1.21
C ILE A 42 -4.14 -4.92 0.14
N PRO A 43 -4.06 -6.22 0.44
CA PRO A 43 -3.63 -7.21 -0.52
C PRO A 43 -4.70 -7.45 -1.59
N VAL A 44 -4.25 -7.79 -2.79
CA VAL A 44 -5.08 -8.28 -3.89
C VAL A 44 -4.99 -9.80 -3.97
N GLY A 45 -6.14 -10.44 -4.19
CA GLY A 45 -6.24 -11.89 -4.30
C GLY A 45 -6.31 -12.59 -2.97
N ALA A 46 -6.01 -13.90 -2.92
CA ALA A 46 -6.11 -14.72 -1.71
C ALA A 46 -4.78 -14.90 -0.96
N ALA A 47 -3.66 -14.47 -1.56
CA ALA A 47 -2.35 -14.65 -0.96
C ALA A 47 -2.23 -13.90 0.38
N ARG A 48 -1.52 -14.52 1.33
CA ARG A 48 -1.23 -13.94 2.64
C ARG A 48 -0.04 -12.99 2.53
N LEU A 49 -0.09 -11.88 3.27
CA LEU A 49 1.05 -11.00 3.45
C LEU A 49 1.96 -11.55 4.55
N GLU A 50 3.26 -11.59 4.27
CA GLU A 50 4.28 -12.03 5.22
C GLU A 50 4.97 -10.81 5.86
N LEU A 51 4.18 -9.81 6.26
CA LEU A 51 4.65 -8.57 6.87
C LEU A 51 4.23 -8.48 8.34
N GLU A 52 5.21 -8.54 9.22
CA GLU A 52 4.98 -8.36 10.65
C GLU A 52 4.62 -6.90 10.97
N GLY A 53 3.63 -6.72 11.87
CA GLY A 53 3.21 -5.40 12.34
C GLY A 53 2.36 -4.58 11.36
N VAL A 54 2.20 -5.03 10.11
CA VAL A 54 1.39 -4.33 9.10
C VAL A 54 -0.09 -4.69 9.25
N GLN A 55 -0.94 -3.67 9.35
CA GLN A 55 -2.38 -3.84 9.46
C GLN A 55 -3.03 -4.09 8.08
N VAL A 56 -4.05 -4.94 8.06
CA VAL A 56 -4.81 -5.29 6.84
C VAL A 56 -6.28 -4.91 7.03
N PRO A 57 -6.69 -3.66 6.74
CA PRO A 57 -8.05 -3.19 6.96
C PRO A 57 -9.08 -3.78 5.99
N GLY A 58 -8.62 -4.35 4.89
CA GLY A 58 -9.46 -4.92 3.83
C GLY A 58 -8.61 -5.68 2.82
N ARG A 59 -9.27 -6.34 1.86
CA ARG A 59 -8.64 -7.13 0.79
C ARG A 59 -9.42 -6.93 -0.48
N LEU A 60 -8.72 -6.76 -1.59
CA LEU A 60 -9.34 -6.74 -2.91
C LEU A 60 -9.40 -8.16 -3.47
N ALA A 61 -10.50 -8.50 -4.15
CA ALA A 61 -10.62 -9.78 -4.83
C ALA A 61 -9.59 -9.93 -5.97
N SER A 62 -9.32 -11.18 -6.38
CA SER A 62 -8.41 -11.47 -7.50
C SER A 62 -8.90 -10.85 -8.82
N CYS A 63 -10.21 -10.72 -8.98
CA CYS A 63 -10.85 -10.02 -10.10
C CYS A 63 -11.27 -8.61 -9.65
N PRO A 64 -11.29 -7.61 -10.56
CA PRO A 64 -11.82 -6.29 -10.26
C PRO A 64 -13.28 -6.38 -9.80
N ALA A 65 -13.63 -5.58 -8.80
CA ALA A 65 -14.98 -5.50 -8.26
C ALA A 65 -15.35 -4.04 -7.97
N ASP A 66 -16.65 -3.75 -7.90
CA ASP A 66 -17.17 -2.39 -7.70
C ASP A 66 -16.79 -1.82 -6.32
N ASP A 67 -16.43 -2.68 -5.37
CA ASP A 67 -16.02 -2.33 -4.02
C ASP A 67 -14.51 -2.10 -3.86
N ASP A 68 -13.72 -2.17 -4.93
CA ASP A 68 -12.27 -1.92 -4.88
C ASP A 68 -11.95 -0.53 -4.32
N VAL A 69 -12.56 0.50 -4.90
CA VAL A 69 -12.37 1.91 -4.51
C VAL A 69 -12.81 2.17 -3.07
N PRO A 70 -14.05 1.83 -2.64
CA PRO A 70 -14.45 2.06 -1.25
C PRO A 70 -13.63 1.26 -0.25
N THR A 71 -13.13 0.06 -0.61
CA THR A 71 -12.22 -0.71 0.26
C THR A 71 -10.89 0.04 0.47
N VAL A 72 -10.31 0.58 -0.61
CA VAL A 72 -9.08 1.38 -0.52
C VAL A 72 -9.29 2.66 0.28
N LEU A 73 -10.35 3.41 0.00
CA LEU A 73 -10.67 4.62 0.74
C LEU A 73 -10.94 4.34 2.23
N GLY A 74 -11.64 3.25 2.54
CA GLY A 74 -11.86 2.80 3.91
C GLY A 74 -10.55 2.58 4.67
N GLY A 75 -9.58 1.91 4.04
CA GLY A 75 -8.24 1.74 4.61
C GLY A 75 -7.48 3.05 4.77
N VAL A 76 -7.57 3.97 3.80
CA VAL A 76 -6.95 5.30 3.88
C VAL A 76 -7.46 6.07 5.10
N TYR A 77 -8.79 6.14 5.27
CA TYR A 77 -9.39 6.86 6.39
C TYR A 77 -9.11 6.19 7.75
N ALA A 78 -9.22 4.86 7.84
CA ALA A 78 -9.00 4.13 9.07
C ALA A 78 -7.56 4.28 9.61
N HIS A 79 -6.58 4.40 8.71
CA HIS A 79 -5.16 4.48 9.08
C HIS A 79 -4.55 5.88 8.90
N GLY A 80 -5.35 6.85 8.47
CA GLY A 80 -4.90 8.23 8.19
C GLY A 80 -3.73 8.26 7.21
N ALA A 81 -3.82 7.48 6.13
CA ALA A 81 -2.80 7.46 5.09
C ALA A 81 -2.83 8.76 4.28
N ASP A 82 -1.66 9.35 4.06
CA ASP A 82 -1.49 10.54 3.21
C ASP A 82 -1.34 10.15 1.73
N LEU A 83 -0.89 8.92 1.47
CA LEU A 83 -0.61 8.39 0.14
C LEU A 83 -0.97 6.90 0.05
N VAL A 84 -1.42 6.50 -1.15
CA VAL A 84 -1.53 5.10 -1.56
C VAL A 84 -0.42 4.82 -2.56
N LEU A 85 0.39 3.79 -2.32
CA LEU A 85 1.32 3.27 -3.33
C LEU A 85 0.79 1.93 -3.81
N VAL A 86 0.71 1.78 -5.13
CA VAL A 86 0.23 0.55 -5.75
C VAL A 86 1.44 -0.25 -6.26
N ALA A 87 1.56 -1.49 -5.80
CA ALA A 87 2.50 -2.47 -6.32
C ALA A 87 1.79 -3.29 -7.42
N PRO A 88 2.02 -2.97 -8.71
CA PRO A 88 1.33 -3.63 -9.80
C PRO A 88 1.73 -5.11 -9.92
N GLY A 89 0.80 -5.93 -10.39
CA GLY A 89 0.97 -7.36 -10.59
C GLY A 89 -0.10 -7.92 -11.54
N PRO A 90 -0.05 -9.23 -11.86
CA PRO A 90 -1.01 -9.89 -12.74
C PRO A 90 -2.51 -9.64 -12.45
N GLN A 91 -2.89 -9.44 -11.18
CA GLN A 91 -4.26 -9.20 -10.71
C GLN A 91 -4.65 -7.72 -10.63
N LEU A 92 -3.69 -6.82 -10.88
CA LEU A 92 -3.87 -5.37 -11.01
C LEU A 92 -3.66 -4.97 -12.47
N THR A 93 -4.66 -5.27 -13.31
CA THR A 93 -4.67 -4.92 -14.73
C THR A 93 -4.67 -3.40 -14.92
N GLY A 94 -4.30 -2.94 -16.12
CA GLY A 94 -4.26 -1.50 -16.45
C GLY A 94 -5.60 -0.78 -16.25
N ASP A 95 -6.72 -1.44 -16.51
CA ASP A 95 -8.04 -0.85 -16.25
C ASP A 95 -8.34 -0.71 -14.76
N ARG A 96 -8.00 -1.72 -13.96
CA ARG A 96 -8.16 -1.67 -12.51
C ARG A 96 -7.29 -0.57 -11.90
N LEU A 97 -6.03 -0.48 -12.35
CA LEU A 97 -5.09 0.57 -11.95
C LEU A 97 -5.55 1.98 -12.32
N ARG A 98 -6.27 2.15 -13.44
CA ARG A 98 -6.82 3.47 -13.83
C ARG A 98 -8.00 3.91 -12.96
N ARG A 99 -8.70 2.98 -12.33
CA ARG A 99 -9.86 3.25 -11.46
C ARG A 99 -9.45 3.54 -10.01
N LEU A 100 -8.34 2.95 -9.57
CA LEU A 100 -7.70 3.21 -8.28
C LEU A 100 -6.91 4.52 -8.31
#